data_AF-A0A820JJE9-F1
#
_entry.id   AF-A0A820JJE9-F1
#
_cell.length_a   1.000
_cell.length_b   1.000
_cell.length_c   1.000
_cell.angle_alpha   90.00
_cell.angle_beta   90.00
_cell.angle_gamma   90.00
#
_symmetry.space_group_name_H-M   'P 1'
#
loop_
_entity.id
_entity.type
_entity.pdbx_description
1 polymer ?
#
loop_
_entity_poly.entity_id
_entity_poly.type
_entity_poly.pdbx_seq_one_letter_code
_entity_poly.pdbx_strand_id
1 'polypeptide(L)' 'MKLLEVIRTSSTSDETFQIMLAFGKALGKTTVSCKDTPGFIVNRLLIPYHAEAIRMIERGDATPEDIDTAMKLGAGYP' A
#
# COMPACT_ATOMS: atom_id res chain seq x y z
N MET A 1 0.64 -1.33 12.63
CA MET A 1 0.46 -2.00 11.32
C MET A 1 1.21 -3.32 11.25
N LYS A 2 0.66 -4.31 10.53
CA LYS A 2 1.17 -5.70 10.43
C LYS A 2 2.15 -5.92 9.26
N LEU A 3 2.06 -5.11 8.21
CA LEU A 3 2.84 -5.26 6.97
C LEU A 3 4.15 -4.47 7.01
N LEU A 4 5.18 -4.98 6.34
CA LEU A 4 6.43 -4.29 6.03
C LEU A 4 6.84 -4.58 4.58
N GLU A 5 7.06 -3.54 3.78
CA GLU A 5 7.62 -3.65 2.42
C GLU A 5 9.15 -3.62 2.50
N VAL A 6 9.82 -4.66 1.97
CA VAL A 6 11.28 -4.70 1.83
C VAL A 6 11.63 -4.38 0.37
N ILE A 7 12.28 -3.24 0.19
CA ILE A 7 12.57 -2.66 -1.11
C ILE A 7 13.97 -3.08 -1.55
N ARG A 8 14.10 -3.48 -2.82
CA ARG A 8 15.37 -3.85 -3.43
C ARG A 8 15.75 -2.90 -4.55
N THR A 9 16.94 -2.31 -4.43
CA THR A 9 17.60 -1.57 -5.51
C THR A 9 18.54 -2.49 -6.29
N SER A 10 19.07 -2.02 -7.43
CA SER A 10 20.12 -2.74 -8.19
C SER A 10 21.42 -2.91 -7.42
N SER A 11 21.71 -2.03 -6.45
CA SER A 11 22.91 -2.09 -5.59
C SER A 11 22.71 -2.92 -4.32
N THR A 12 21.50 -3.37 -4.03
CA THR A 12 21.22 -4.18 -2.84
C THR A 12 21.59 -5.64 -3.09
N SER A 13 22.55 -6.15 -2.33
CA SER A 13 22.97 -7.56 -2.39
C SER A 13 21.83 -8.49 -1.97
N ASP A 14 21.86 -9.73 -2.48
CA ASP A 14 20.91 -10.76 -2.05
C ASP A 14 20.98 -10.99 -0.54
N GLU A 15 22.19 -11.00 0.03
CA GLU A 15 22.41 -11.20 1.46
C GLU A 15 21.72 -10.12 2.30
N THR A 16 21.97 -8.84 2.03
CA THR A 16 21.33 -7.73 2.74
C THR A 16 19.81 -7.79 2.60
N PHE A 17 19.32 -8.11 1.41
CA PHE A 17 17.88 -8.24 1.15
C PHE A 17 17.24 -9.37 1.98
N GLN A 18 17.89 -10.54 2.05
CA GLN A 18 17.39 -11.65 2.87
C GLN A 18 17.45 -11.35 4.38
N ILE A 19 18.50 -10.68 4.85
CA ILE A 19 18.61 -10.23 6.25
C ILE A 19 17.43 -9.30 6.60
N MET A 20 17.09 -8.36 5.72
CA MET A 20 15.97 -7.44 5.98
C MET A 20 14.60 -8.13 5.96
N LEU A 21 14.40 -9.12 5.07
CA LEU A 21 13.19 -9.95 5.10
C LEU A 21 13.07 -10.73 6.40
N ALA A 22 14.16 -11.31 6.89
CA ALA A 22 14.19 -12.05 8.16
C ALA A 22 13.97 -11.13 9.36
N PHE A 23 14.60 -9.96 9.36
CA PHE A 23 14.44 -8.94 10.41
C PHE A 23 12.97 -8.51 10.56
N GLY A 24 12.29 -8.20 9.46
CA GLY A 24 10.87 -7.83 9.51
C GLY A 24 9.98 -8.96 10.08
N LYS A 25 10.26 -10.22 9.72
CA LYS A 25 9.58 -11.39 10.29
C LYS A 25 9.84 -11.54 11.79
N ALA A 26 11.08 -11.33 12.23
CA ALA A 26 11.46 -11.38 13.65
C ALA A 26 10.74 -10.32 14.50
N LEU A 27 10.39 -9.17 13.90
CA LEU A 27 9.55 -8.13 14.50
C LEU A 27 8.04 -8.47 14.51
N GLY A 28 7.66 -9.69 14.10
CA GLY A 28 6.27 -10.12 13.99
C GLY A 28 5.51 -9.44 12.84
N LYS A 29 6.22 -8.95 11.82
CA LYS A 29 5.61 -8.34 10.62
C LYS A 29 5.49 -9.34 9.49
N THR A 30 4.44 -9.18 8.69
CA THR A 30 4.38 -9.79 7.36
C THR A 30 5.25 -8.99 6.41
N THR A 31 6.31 -9.61 5.89
CA THR A 31 7.19 -8.95 4.91
C THR A 31 6.74 -9.26 3.49
N VAL A 32 6.72 -8.23 2.64
CA VAL A 32 6.53 -8.35 1.18
C VAL A 32 7.71 -7.71 0.46
N SER A 33 7.99 -8.14 -0.76
CA SER A 33 9.11 -7.60 -1.55
C SER A 33 8.62 -6.74 -2.71
N CYS A 34 9.32 -5.66 -3.01
CA CYS A 34 9.10 -4.88 -4.21
C CYS A 34 10.38 -4.24 -4.74
N LYS A 35 10.35 -3.84 -6.02
CA LYS A 35 11.41 -3.04 -6.62
C LYS A 35 11.32 -1.60 -6.12
N ASP A 36 12.46 -0.93 -6.09
CA ASP A 36 12.51 0.51 -5.83
C ASP A 36 11.81 1.29 -6.95
N THR A 37 10.55 1.65 -6.72
CA THR A 37 9.72 2.44 -7.61
C THR A 37 8.89 3.42 -6.78
N PRO A 38 8.54 4.61 -7.31
CA PRO A 38 7.77 5.60 -6.56
C PRO A 38 6.49 5.01 -5.97
N GLY A 39 6.35 5.11 -4.65
CA GLY A 39 5.19 4.62 -3.90
C GLY A 39 5.15 3.12 -3.61
N PHE A 40 6.18 2.35 -3.99
CA PHE A 40 6.30 0.92 -3.69
C PHE A 40 5.03 0.14 -4.12
N ILE A 41 4.38 -0.61 -3.21
CA ILE A 41 3.10 -1.27 -3.50
C ILE A 41 1.95 -0.48 -2.89
N VAL A 42 1.94 -0.32 -1.57
CA VAL A 42 0.78 0.22 -0.83
C VAL A 42 0.48 1.65 -1.25
N ASN A 43 1.45 2.55 -1.20
CA ASN A 43 1.22 3.96 -1.54
C ASN A 43 0.89 4.14 -3.02
N ARG A 44 1.48 3.32 -3.88
CA ARG A 44 1.22 3.36 -5.32
C ARG A 44 -0.21 2.97 -5.69
N LEU A 45 -0.86 2.12 -4.89
CA LEU A 45 -2.28 1.79 -5.03
C LEU A 45 -3.19 2.77 -4.29
N LEU A 46 -2.78 3.20 -3.10
CA LEU A 46 -3.58 4.04 -2.21
C LEU A 46 -3.79 5.45 -2.77
N ILE A 47 -2.75 6.07 -3.32
CA ILE A 47 -2.84 7.46 -3.81
C ILE A 47 -3.80 7.59 -5.00
N PRO A 48 -3.74 6.75 -6.06
CA PRO A 48 -4.73 6.79 -7.14
C PRO A 48 -6.16 6.54 -6.66
N TYR A 49 -6.36 5.63 -5.70
CA TYR A 49 -7.66 5.40 -5.09
C TYR A 49 -8.22 6.68 -4.44
N HIS A 50 -7.42 7.34 -3.59
CA HIS A 50 -7.84 8.61 -2.98
C HIS A 50 -8.08 9.72 -4.02
N ALA A 51 -7.23 9.81 -5.03
CA ALA A 51 -7.39 10.79 -6.10
C ALA A 51 -8.71 10.58 -6.86
N GLU A 52 -9.12 9.33 -7.10
CA GLU A 52 -10.39 9.06 -7.76
C GLU A 52 -11.60 9.35 -6.85
N ALA A 53 -11.52 9.00 -5.56
CA ALA A 53 -12.56 9.36 -4.60
C ALA A 53 -12.78 10.88 -4.55
N ILE A 54 -11.70 11.68 -4.53
CA ILE A 54 -11.78 13.15 -4.57
C ILE A 54 -12.43 13.61 -5.87
N ARG A 55 -12.04 13.05 -7.02
CA ARG A 55 -12.62 13.43 -8.32
C ARG A 55 -14.10 13.07 -8.44
N MET A 56 -14.54 11.96 -7.86
CA MET A 56 -15.95 11.58 -7.81
C MET A 56 -16.76 12.62 -7.03
N ILE A 57 -16.22 13.12 -5.92
CA ILE A 57 -16.83 14.21 -5.14
C ILE A 57 -16.88 15.50 -5.96
N GLU A 58 -15.77 15.88 -6.62
CA GLU A 58 -15.71 17.09 -7.46
C GLU A 58 -16.71 17.08 -8.62
N ARG A 59 -16.95 15.91 -9.23
CA ARG A 59 -17.93 15.73 -10.32
C ARG A 59 -19.37 15.63 -9.83
N GLY A 60 -19.57 15.38 -8.53
CA GLY A 60 -20.89 15.13 -7.95
C GLY A 60 -21.44 13.74 -8.27
N ASP A 61 -20.57 12.74 -8.51
CA ASP A 61 -20.97 11.37 -8.84
C ASP A 61 -21.63 10.66 -7.64
N ALA A 62 -21.16 10.98 -6.41
CA ALA A 62 -21.67 10.44 -5.15
C ALA A 62 -21.29 11.36 -3.98
N THR A 63 -21.97 11.19 -2.85
CA THR A 63 -21.60 11.88 -1.60
C THR A 63 -20.31 11.27 -1.02
N PRO A 64 -19.49 12.03 -0.28
CA PRO A 64 -18.34 11.47 0.43
C PRO A 64 -18.72 10.28 1.32
N GLU A 65 -19.87 10.34 2.00
CA GLU A 65 -20.37 9.30 2.89
C GLU A 65 -20.71 8.00 2.15
N ASP A 66 -21.34 8.10 0.97
CA ASP A 66 -21.65 6.94 0.14
C ASP A 66 -20.40 6.31 -0.47
N ILE A 67 -19.40 7.11 -0.86
CA ILE A 67 -18.09 6.60 -1.33
C ILE A 67 -17.41 5.80 -0.22
N ASP A 68 -17.34 6.36 0.99
CA ASP A 68 -16.76 5.67 2.15
C ASP A 68 -17.52 4.38 2.50
N THR A 69 -18.86 4.43 2.45
CA THR A 69 -19.71 3.27 2.73
C THR A 69 -19.49 2.17 1.68
N ALA A 70 -19.41 2.52 0.41
CA ALA A 70 -19.14 1.59 -0.68
C ALA A 70 -17.76 0.92 -0.51
N MET A 71 -16.75 1.67 -0.09
CA MET A 71 -15.39 1.12 0.04
C MET A 71 -15.22 0.29 1.31
N LYS A 72 -15.90 0.65 2.40
CA LYS A 72 -15.95 -0.17 3.62
C LYS A 72 -16.70 -1.49 3.40
N LEU A 73 -17.91 -1.44 2.87
CA LEU A 73 -18.76 -2.63 2.75
C LEU A 73 -18.48 -3.45 1.48
N GLY A 74 -18.11 -2.81 0.38
CA GLY A 74 -17.86 -3.45 -0.91
C GLY A 74 -16.43 -3.93 -1.10
N ALA A 75 -15.44 -3.10 -0.71
CA ALA A 75 -14.02 -3.43 -0.88
C ALA A 75 -13.32 -3.86 0.41
N GLY A 76 -14.02 -3.84 1.55
CA GLY A 76 -13.50 -4.29 2.85
C GLY A 76 -12.43 -3.36 3.44
N TYR A 77 -12.47 -2.07 3.09
CA TYR A 77 -11.59 -1.07 3.70
C TYR A 77 -12.02 -0.86 5.18
N PRO A 78 -11.06 -0.57 6.08
CA PRO A 78 -11.36 -0.37 7.50
C PRO A 78 -12.22 0.88 7.78
#